data_AF-A0A7M3MJ91-F1
#
_entry.id   AF-A0A7M3MJ91-F1
#
_cell.length_a   1.000
_cell.length_b   1.000
_cell.length_c   1.000
_cell.angle_alpha   90.00
_cell.angle_beta   90.00
_cell.angle_gamma   90.00
#
_symmetry.space_group_name_H-M   'P 1'
#
loop_
_entity.id
_entity.type
_entity.pdbx_description
1 polymer ?
#
loop_
_entity_poly.entity_id
_entity_poly.type
_entity_poly.pdbx_seq_one_letter_code
_entity_poly.pdbx_strand_id
1 'polypeptide(L)'
;MYLVFLMMAILLYASLSRTVLDSPVVWAVEMAQFTMAAYYLLGGGYSMILRGHVRMDVLYSKWSTRKRAVVDSFTNILLLVYLVMLLYGGISSTAYSLQYGQTNYSAWAPPLAPIKIIMVIGIVLMLLQTISRAIKDICRARGVDVAETFGDYLP
;
A
#
# COMPACT_ATOMS: atom_id res chain seq x y z
N MET A 1 8.00 0.80 7.71
CA MET A 1 7.64 0.02 8.91
C MET A 1 7.46 0.88 10.17
N TYR A 2 8.14 2.02 10.32
CA TYR A 2 8.06 2.83 11.56
C TYR A 2 6.80 3.73 11.72
N LEU A 3 6.01 3.95 10.66
CA LEU A 3 4.80 4.80 10.73
C LEU A 3 3.74 4.26 11.71
N VAL A 4 3.74 2.95 12.00
CA VAL A 4 2.84 2.37 13.02
C VAL A 4 3.15 2.92 14.40
N PHE A 5 4.42 3.11 14.76
CA PHE A 5 4.80 3.70 16.04
C PHE A 5 4.36 5.17 16.13
N LEU A 6 4.45 5.90 15.02
CA LEU A 6 3.93 7.28 14.95
C LEU A 6 2.41 7.30 15.18
N MET A 7 1.66 6.39 14.53
CA MET A 7 0.21 6.27 14.73
C MET A 7 -0.13 5.91 16.18
N MET A 8 0.60 4.96 16.78
CA MET A 8 0.44 4.59 18.19
C MET A 8 0.70 5.80 19.11
N ALA A 9 1.76 6.58 18.86
CA ALA A 9 2.06 7.77 19.64
C ALA A 9 0.95 8.83 19.55
N ILE A 10 0.40 9.07 18.35
CA ILE A 10 -0.71 10.01 18.14
C ILE A 10 -1.95 9.57 18.93
N LEU A 11 -2.31 8.28 18.85
CA LEU A 11 -3.49 7.75 19.55
C LEU A 11 -3.31 7.72 21.06
N LEU A 12 -2.10 7.37 21.54
CA LEU A 12 -1.77 7.42 22.97
C LEU A 12 -1.86 8.85 23.49
N TYR A 13 -1.30 9.83 22.76
CA TYR A 13 -1.42 11.24 23.12
C TYR A 13 -2.88 11.70 23.17
N ALA A 14 -3.68 11.34 22.17
CA ALA A 14 -5.11 11.68 22.14
C ALA A 14 -5.88 11.07 23.32
N SER A 15 -5.57 9.82 23.67
CA SER A 15 -6.18 9.13 24.82
C SER A 15 -5.79 9.78 26.15
N LEU A 16 -4.50 10.09 26.34
CA LEU A 16 -4.01 10.77 27.54
C LEU A 16 -4.57 12.19 27.67
N SER A 17 -4.59 12.97 26.58
CA SER A 17 -5.14 14.33 26.60
C SER A 17 -6.63 14.34 26.95
N ARG A 18 -7.39 13.35 26.46
CA ARG A 18 -8.82 13.24 26.77
C ARG A 18 -9.09 12.81 28.21
N THR A 19 -8.25 11.93 28.77
CA THR A 19 -8.51 11.30 30.08
C THR A 19 -7.85 12.04 31.24
N VAL A 20 -6.68 12.66 31.01
CA VAL A 20 -5.88 13.33 32.04
C VAL A 20 -6.04 14.85 31.99
N LEU A 21 -6.17 15.43 30.78
CA LEU A 21 -6.19 16.88 30.58
C LEU A 21 -7.60 17.44 30.29
N ASP A 22 -8.63 16.59 30.26
CA ASP A 22 -10.02 16.93 29.88
C ASP A 22 -10.14 17.75 28.57
N SER A 23 -9.12 17.70 27.71
CA SER A 23 -9.01 18.48 26.49
C SER A 23 -8.97 17.53 25.29
N PRO A 24 -10.08 17.34 24.56
CA PRO A 24 -10.12 16.46 23.42
C PRO A 24 -9.34 17.04 22.23
N VAL A 25 -8.42 16.24 21.69
CA VAL A 25 -7.58 16.63 20.56
C VAL A 25 -8.29 16.32 19.24
N VAL A 26 -8.88 17.35 18.64
CA VAL A 26 -9.73 17.22 17.45
C VAL A 26 -9.00 16.79 16.19
N TRP A 27 -7.67 16.95 16.10
CA TRP A 27 -6.85 16.60 14.93
C TRP A 27 -6.32 15.15 14.94
N ALA A 28 -6.38 14.48 16.10
CA ALA A 28 -5.66 13.23 16.30
C ALA A 28 -6.22 12.08 15.46
N VAL A 29 -7.54 12.07 15.24
CA VAL A 29 -8.21 11.00 14.49
C VAL A 29 -7.81 11.06 13.01
N GLU A 30 -7.83 12.24 12.40
CA GLU A 30 -7.44 12.44 11.01
C GLU A 30 -5.96 12.16 10.81
N MET A 31 -5.10 12.61 11.73
CA MET A 31 -3.67 12.32 11.67
C MET A 31 -3.37 10.82 11.80
N ALA A 32 -4.08 10.10 12.65
CA ALA A 32 -3.97 8.65 12.74
C ALA A 32 -4.43 7.97 11.43
N GLN A 33 -5.55 8.41 10.84
CA GLN A 33 -6.05 7.89 9.56
C GLN A 33 -5.09 8.16 8.40
N PHE A 34 -4.52 9.36 8.31
CA PHE A 34 -3.54 9.71 7.29
C PHE A 34 -2.26 8.90 7.46
N THR A 35 -1.78 8.73 8.69
CA THR A 35 -0.60 7.89 8.98
C THR A 35 -0.86 6.43 8.61
N MET A 36 -2.05 5.92 8.90
CA MET A 36 -2.47 4.57 8.54
C MET A 36 -2.52 4.38 7.01
N ALA A 37 -3.17 5.29 6.28
CA ALA A 37 -3.25 5.25 4.83
C ALA A 37 -1.85 5.31 4.18
N ALA A 38 -0.98 6.20 4.66
CA ALA A 38 0.41 6.27 4.22
C ALA A 38 1.17 4.97 4.50
N TYR A 39 0.99 4.39 5.69
CA TYR A 39 1.62 3.13 6.06
C TYR A 39 1.23 1.97 5.14
N TYR A 40 -0.06 1.79 4.86
CA TYR A 40 -0.52 0.71 3.99
C TYR A 40 -0.09 0.88 2.54
N LEU A 41 -0.19 2.10 1.98
CA LEU A 41 0.10 2.32 0.56
C LEU A 41 1.60 2.33 0.27
N LEU A 42 2.41 2.95 1.13
CA LEU A 42 3.88 2.90 0.99
C LEU A 42 4.42 1.50 1.35
N GLY A 43 3.81 0.84 2.34
CA GLY A 43 4.17 -0.51 2.74
C GLY A 43 3.74 -1.59 1.74
N GLY A 44 2.73 -1.32 0.91
CA GLY A 44 2.18 -2.28 -0.05
C GLY A 44 3.24 -2.83 -1.01
N GLY A 45 3.99 -1.96 -1.69
CA GLY A 45 5.04 -2.37 -2.62
C GLY A 45 6.16 -3.16 -1.93
N TYR A 46 6.55 -2.72 -0.73
CA TYR A 46 7.55 -3.41 0.08
C TYR A 46 7.10 -4.81 0.51
N SER A 47 5.84 -4.96 0.94
CA SER A 47 5.28 -6.26 1.31
C SER A 47 5.20 -7.24 0.14
N MET A 48 5.00 -6.74 -1.08
CA MET A 48 5.01 -7.56 -2.30
C MET A 48 6.39 -8.11 -2.63
N ILE A 49 7.46 -7.34 -2.35
CA ILE A 49 8.86 -7.78 -2.50
C ILE A 49 9.14 -8.94 -1.54
N LEU A 50 8.76 -8.76 -0.27
CA LEU A 50 8.95 -9.76 0.79
C LEU A 50 8.07 -11.01 0.64
N ARG A 51 7.20 -11.06 -0.39
CA ARG A 51 6.19 -12.12 -0.57
C ARG A 51 5.30 -12.33 0.68
N GLY A 52 5.18 -11.32 1.54
CA GLY A 52 4.46 -11.39 2.82
C GLY A 52 2.93 -11.35 2.69
N HIS A 53 2.39 -11.44 1.47
CA HIS A 53 0.97 -11.70 1.27
C HIS A 53 0.71 -13.15 1.66
N VAL A 54 -0.32 -13.39 2.47
CA VAL A 54 -0.74 -14.73 2.85
C VAL A 54 -1.04 -15.51 1.56
N ARG A 55 -0.13 -16.39 1.19
CA ARG A 55 -0.31 -17.32 0.09
C ARG A 55 -1.23 -18.43 0.59
N MET A 56 -2.11 -18.89 -0.27
CA MET A 56 -2.95 -20.04 0.02
C MET A 56 -2.11 -21.32 -0.15
N ASP A 57 -1.06 -21.47 0.66
CA ASP A 57 -0.03 -22.50 0.48
C ASP A 57 -0.61 -23.92 0.49
N VAL A 58 -1.70 -24.14 1.24
CA VAL A 58 -2.44 -25.41 1.28
C VAL A 58 -3.09 -25.73 -0.07
N LEU A 59 -3.73 -24.75 -0.74
CA LEU A 59 -4.32 -24.96 -2.06
C LEU A 59 -3.24 -25.16 -3.13
N TYR A 60 -2.17 -24.38 -3.04
CA TYR A 60 -1.09 -24.39 -4.01
C TYR A 60 -0.22 -25.65 -3.96
N SER A 61 -0.12 -26.33 -2.81
CA SER A 61 0.66 -27.58 -2.68
C SER A 61 0.15 -28.71 -3.58
N LYS A 62 -1.14 -28.70 -3.93
CA LYS A 62 -1.80 -29.74 -4.74
C LYS A 62 -1.84 -29.42 -6.23
N TRP A 63 -1.39 -28.25 -6.64
CA TRP A 63 -1.48 -27.78 -8.03
C TRP A 63 -0.20 -28.07 -8.79
N SER A 64 -0.34 -28.54 -10.05
CA SER A 64 0.81 -28.74 -10.92
C SER A 64 1.47 -27.41 -11.29
N THR A 65 2.77 -27.44 -11.60
CA THR A 65 3.59 -26.26 -11.92
C THR A 65 2.96 -25.38 -13.01
N ARG A 66 2.32 -25.98 -14.02
CA ARG A 66 1.61 -25.25 -15.08
C ARG A 66 0.38 -24.51 -14.57
N LYS A 67 -0.45 -25.12 -13.71
CA LYS A 67 -1.66 -24.48 -13.16
C LYS A 67 -1.29 -23.30 -12.24
N ARG A 68 -0.27 -23.48 -11.40
CA ARG A 68 0.26 -22.41 -10.55
C ARG A 68 0.72 -21.21 -11.40
N ALA A 69 1.53 -21.44 -12.44
CA ALA A 69 2.03 -20.37 -13.31
C ALA A 69 0.93 -19.60 -14.05
N VAL A 70 -0.13 -20.29 -14.51
CA VAL A 70 -1.27 -19.64 -15.18
C VAL A 70 -2.05 -18.77 -14.21
N VAL A 71 -2.35 -19.27 -13.01
CA VAL A 71 -3.09 -18.51 -11.98
C VAL A 71 -2.27 -17.31 -11.50
N ASP A 72 -0.97 -17.50 -11.25
CA ASP A 72 -0.08 -16.41 -10.85
C ASP A 72 -0.04 -15.31 -11.92
N SER A 73 0.07 -15.69 -13.20
CA SER A 73 0.07 -14.74 -14.32
C SER A 73 -1.25 -13.98 -14.43
N PHE A 74 -2.38 -14.69 -14.29
CA PHE A 74 -3.72 -14.09 -14.33
C PHE A 74 -3.94 -13.10 -13.19
N THR A 75 -3.60 -13.50 -11.95
CA THR A 75 -3.70 -12.62 -10.78
C THR A 75 -2.80 -11.39 -10.93
N ASN A 76 -1.61 -11.54 -11.51
CA ASN A 76 -0.70 -10.42 -11.73
C ASN A 76 -1.25 -9.42 -12.76
N ILE A 77 -1.86 -9.90 -13.86
CA ILE A 77 -2.51 -9.03 -14.85
C ILE A 77 -3.70 -8.28 -14.22
N LEU A 78 -4.53 -8.99 -13.45
CA LEU A 78 -5.67 -8.39 -12.76
C LEU A 78 -5.21 -7.30 -11.77
N LEU A 79 -4.14 -7.57 -11.01
CA LEU A 79 -3.53 -6.62 -10.09
C LEU A 79 -2.99 -5.39 -10.83
N LEU A 80 -2.36 -5.58 -11.99
CA LEU A 80 -1.84 -4.48 -12.80
C LEU A 80 -2.99 -3.59 -13.30
N VAL A 81 -4.07 -4.17 -13.83
CA VAL A 81 -5.26 -3.42 -14.27
C VAL A 81 -5.86 -2.63 -13.11
N TYR A 82 -6.02 -3.28 -11.94
CA TYR A 82 -6.52 -2.65 -10.73
C TYR A 82 -5.65 -1.47 -10.30
N LEU A 83 -4.32 -1.63 -10.26
CA LEU A 83 -3.40 -0.56 -9.86
C LEU A 83 -3.37 0.61 -10.84
N VAL A 84 -3.50 0.37 -12.15
CA VAL A 84 -3.61 1.45 -13.15
C VAL A 84 -4.91 2.25 -12.95
N MET A 85 -6.03 1.56 -12.74
CA MET A 85 -7.32 2.24 -12.49
C MET A 85 -7.29 3.02 -11.18
N LEU A 86 -6.68 2.44 -10.13
CA LEU A 86 -6.48 3.09 -8.84
C LEU A 86 -5.57 4.33 -8.97
N LEU A 87 -4.51 4.26 -9.78
CA LEU A 87 -3.62 5.37 -10.04
C LEU A 87 -4.35 6.51 -10.77
N TYR A 88 -5.13 6.19 -11.80
CA TYR A 88 -5.94 7.18 -12.52
C TYR A 88 -6.92 7.91 -11.59
N GLY A 89 -7.66 7.15 -10.77
CA GLY A 89 -8.55 7.72 -9.75
C GLY A 89 -7.81 8.55 -8.71
N GLY A 90 -6.62 8.10 -8.28
CA GLY A 90 -5.76 8.81 -7.33
C GLY A 90 -5.25 10.15 -7.86
N ILE A 91 -4.76 10.19 -9.10
CA ILE A 91 -4.28 11.43 -9.75
C ILE A 91 -5.43 12.41 -9.93
N SER A 92 -6.56 11.95 -10.47
CA SER A 92 -7.76 12.77 -10.64
C SER A 92 -8.24 13.38 -9.31
N SER A 93 -8.32 12.55 -8.27
CA SER A 93 -8.72 12.97 -6.92
C SER A 93 -7.73 13.95 -6.27
N THR A 94 -6.43 13.78 -6.54
CA THR A 94 -5.37 14.67 -6.03
C THR A 94 -5.41 16.01 -6.73
N ALA A 95 -5.52 16.02 -8.06
CA ALA A 95 -5.65 17.24 -8.86
C ALA A 95 -6.88 18.06 -8.44
N TYR A 96 -8.01 17.38 -8.24
CA TYR A 96 -9.23 18.02 -7.75
C TYR A 96 -9.02 18.64 -6.35
N SER A 97 -8.38 17.92 -5.41
CA SER A 97 -8.10 18.49 -4.08
C SER A 97 -7.17 19.70 -4.12
N LEU A 98 -6.19 19.71 -5.03
CA LEU A 98 -5.24 20.81 -5.15
C LEU A 98 -5.88 22.06 -5.78
N GLN A 99 -6.77 21.86 -6.75
CA GLN A 99 -7.46 22.95 -7.44
C GLN A 99 -8.55 23.59 -6.57
N TYR A 100 -9.32 22.79 -5.84
CA TYR A 100 -10.46 23.27 -5.04
C TYR A 100 -10.16 23.41 -3.55
N GLY A 101 -8.91 23.16 -3.13
CA GLY A 101 -8.51 23.26 -1.72
C GLY A 101 -9.33 22.34 -0.80
N GLN A 102 -9.61 21.11 -1.23
CA GLN A 102 -10.49 20.21 -0.48
C GLN A 102 -9.97 19.94 0.93
N THR A 103 -10.83 20.21 1.90
CA THR A 103 -10.63 19.87 3.31
C THR A 103 -11.50 18.67 3.70
N ASN A 104 -11.09 17.98 4.76
CA ASN A 104 -11.90 16.89 5.31
C ASN A 104 -13.17 17.44 5.98
N TYR A 105 -14.28 16.71 5.91
CA TYR A 105 -15.53 17.03 6.61
C TYR A 105 -15.43 16.62 8.09
N SER A 106 -14.55 17.28 8.82
CA SER A 106 -14.24 17.01 10.22
C SER A 106 -14.08 18.31 11.00
N ALA A 107 -14.13 18.24 12.33
CA ALA A 107 -13.99 19.42 13.19
C ALA A 107 -12.65 20.15 13.02
N TRP A 108 -11.59 19.43 12.60
CA TRP A 108 -10.27 20.01 12.31
C TRP A 108 -10.10 20.43 10.84
N ALA A 109 -10.87 19.84 9.92
CA ALA A 109 -10.88 20.14 8.50
C ALA A 109 -9.50 20.27 7.82
N PRO A 110 -8.58 19.30 7.99
CA PRO A 110 -7.27 19.38 7.35
C PRO A 110 -7.35 19.30 5.82
N PRO A 111 -6.43 19.95 5.09
CA PRO A 111 -6.29 19.78 3.65
C PRO A 111 -6.01 18.32 3.28
N LEU A 112 -6.74 17.77 2.32
CA LEU A 112 -6.59 16.38 1.87
C LEU A 112 -5.47 16.18 0.84
N ALA A 113 -4.96 17.26 0.26
CA ALA A 113 -3.96 17.20 -0.79
C ALA A 113 -2.67 16.45 -0.38
N PRO A 114 -2.05 16.70 0.80
CA PRO A 114 -0.80 16.05 1.16
C PRO A 114 -0.91 14.53 1.25
N ILE A 115 -1.97 14.01 1.90
CA ILE A 115 -2.16 12.57 2.01
C ILE A 115 -2.42 11.95 0.64
N LYS A 116 -3.25 12.57 -0.21
CA LYS A 116 -3.54 12.06 -1.56
C LYS A 116 -2.28 11.97 -2.43
N ILE A 117 -1.35 12.92 -2.32
CA ILE A 117 -0.05 12.85 -2.99
C ILE A 117 0.74 11.62 -2.52
N ILE A 118 0.83 11.40 -1.21
CA ILE A 118 1.52 10.22 -0.64
C ILE A 118 0.86 8.92 -1.13
N MET A 119 -0.47 8.89 -1.21
CA MET A 119 -1.20 7.74 -1.73
C MET A 119 -0.83 7.44 -3.18
N VAL A 120 -0.81 8.45 -4.05
CA VAL A 120 -0.40 8.31 -5.46
C VAL A 120 1.03 7.79 -5.56
N ILE A 121 1.96 8.30 -4.75
CA ILE A 121 3.35 7.81 -4.70
C ILE A 121 3.38 6.33 -4.32
N GLY A 122 2.64 5.91 -3.28
CA GLY A 122 2.56 4.50 -2.87
C GLY A 122 2.01 3.59 -3.98
N ILE A 123 0.97 4.03 -4.69
CA ILE A 123 0.39 3.28 -5.81
C ILE A 123 1.40 3.15 -6.96
N VAL A 124 2.14 4.22 -7.29
CA VAL A 124 3.20 4.17 -8.32
C VAL A 124 4.28 3.16 -7.94
N LEU A 125 4.73 3.14 -6.68
CA LEU A 125 5.72 2.17 -6.19
C LEU A 125 5.19 0.73 -6.29
N MET A 126 3.93 0.49 -5.94
CA MET A 126 3.28 -0.82 -6.10
C MET A 126 3.18 -1.25 -7.57
N LEU A 127 2.86 -0.31 -8.47
CA LEU A 127 2.77 -0.57 -9.89
C LEU A 127 4.13 -0.97 -10.48
N LEU A 128 5.19 -0.22 -10.13
CA LEU A 128 6.56 -0.54 -10.52
C LEU A 128 6.98 -1.95 -10.03
N GLN A 129 6.62 -2.29 -8.80
CA GLN A 129 6.91 -3.61 -8.24
C GLN A 129 6.15 -4.73 -8.97
N THR A 130 4.89 -4.49 -9.32
CA THR A 130 4.03 -5.44 -10.05
C THR A 130 4.58 -5.71 -11.46
N ILE A 131 5.01 -4.65 -12.15
CA ILE A 131 5.66 -4.75 -13.47
C ILE A 131 6.97 -5.53 -13.37
N SER A 132 7.80 -5.26 -12.35
CA SER A 132 9.05 -5.99 -12.12
C SER A 132 8.80 -7.49 -11.94
N ARG A 133 7.76 -7.88 -11.19
CA ARG A 133 7.36 -9.28 -11.04
C ARG A 133 6.88 -9.87 -12.37
N ALA A 134 6.04 -9.17 -13.13
CA ALA A 134 5.56 -9.63 -14.43
C ALA A 134 6.70 -9.94 -15.40
N ILE A 135 7.71 -9.07 -15.48
CA ILE A 135 8.88 -9.27 -16.33
C ILE A 135 9.68 -10.50 -15.89
N LYS A 136 9.91 -10.66 -14.58
CA LYS A 136 10.63 -11.82 -14.02
C LYS A 136 9.90 -13.13 -14.30
N ASP A 137 8.56 -13.15 -14.21
CA ASP A 137 7.76 -14.33 -14.51
C ASP A 137 7.84 -14.71 -15.99
N ILE A 138 7.87 -13.72 -16.90
CA ILE A 138 8.11 -13.95 -18.34
C ILE A 138 9.52 -14.52 -18.59
N CYS A 139 10.55 -13.98 -17.94
CA CYS A 139 11.91 -14.51 -18.06
C CYS A 139 12.01 -15.97 -17.59
N ARG A 140 11.37 -16.31 -16.47
CA ARG A 140 11.28 -17.70 -15.96
C ARG A 140 10.56 -18.61 -16.93
N ALA A 141 9.46 -18.16 -17.55
CA ALA A 141 8.76 -18.91 -18.58
C ALA A 141 9.62 -19.19 -19.83
N ARG A 142 10.64 -18.35 -20.09
CA ARG A 142 11.61 -18.53 -21.18
C ARG A 142 12.87 -19.31 -20.76
N GLY A 143 12.93 -19.81 -19.53
CA GLY A 143 14.07 -20.59 -19.02
C GLY A 143 15.29 -19.76 -18.63
N VAL A 144 15.13 -18.44 -18.42
CA VAL A 144 16.21 -17.56 -17.94
C VAL A 144 16.06 -17.39 -16.43
N ASP A 145 17.05 -17.90 -15.68
CA ASP A 145 17.11 -17.73 -14.22
C ASP A 145 17.52 -16.30 -13.89
N VAL A 146 16.53 -15.47 -13.55
CA VAL A 146 16.75 -14.10 -13.08
C VAL A 146 17.05 -14.15 -11.58
N ALA A 147 18.19 -13.59 -11.16
CA ALA A 147 18.59 -13.48 -9.77
C ALA A 147 17.45 -12.96 -8.88
N GLU A 148 17.17 -13.67 -7.80
CA GLU A 148 16.04 -13.37 -6.93
C GLU A 148 16.25 -12.04 -6.17
N THR A 149 15.15 -11.33 -5.96
CA THR A 149 15.14 -10.05 -5.27
C THR A 149 15.32 -10.31 -3.78
N PHE A 150 16.20 -9.58 -3.10
CA PHE A 150 16.48 -9.43 -1.65
C PHE A 150 15.75 -10.29 -0.56
N GLY A 151 14.50 -10.70 -0.74
CA GLY A 151 13.68 -11.46 0.22
C GLY A 151 14.10 -12.92 0.44
N ASP A 152 14.81 -13.56 -0.48
CA ASP A 152 15.32 -14.93 -0.29
C ASP A 152 16.65 -14.97 0.50
N TYR A 153 17.24 -13.80 0.81
CA TYR A 153 18.45 -13.65 1.63
C TYR A 153 18.16 -13.34 3.11
N LEU A 154 16.88 -13.19 3.48
CA LEU A 154 16.48 -13.08 4.89
C LEU A 154 16.17 -14.50 5.41
N PRO A 155 16.82 -14.94 6.49
CA PRO A 155 16.67 -16.28 7.06
C PRO A 155 15.26 -16.57 7.56
#